data_AF-A0A1V3RCS5-F1
#
_entry.id   AF-A0A1V3RCS5-F1
#
_cell.length_a   1.000
_cell.length_b   1.000
_cell.length_c   1.000
_cell.angle_alpha   90.00
_cell.angle_beta   90.00
_cell.angle_gamma   90.00
#
_symmetry.space_group_name_H-M   'P 1'
#
loop_
_entity.id
_entity.type
_entity.pdbx_description
1 polymer ?
#
loop_
_entity_poly.entity_id
_entity_poly.type
_entity_poly.pdbx_seq_one_letter_code
_entity_poly.pdbx_strand_id
1 'polypeptide(L)'
;MKILKILGIVVVGLIAVLLLIALFIPNDYTVSVSTTINKPRKEVFDYVKMVKNQENYSIWVMEDPNVTMNYQGVDGTVGFKASWDSKDDNVGAGSQLITAVSEERIDVDLHFERPMKGDNKASTLLESISDNQTKVTFEFYGNSSYPKNLMNFIGINIIEDAETQNLTNLKKILENQ
;
A
#
# COMPACT_ATOMS: atom_id res chain seq x y z
N MET A 1 13.66 8.51 -46.05
CA MET A 1 12.48 9.39 -45.80
C MET A 1 11.16 8.64 -45.66
N LYS A 2 10.79 7.70 -46.54
CA LYS A 2 9.51 6.96 -46.45
C LYS A 2 9.40 6.07 -45.19
N ILE A 3 10.46 5.36 -44.82
CA ILE A 3 10.50 4.50 -43.63
C ILE A 3 10.34 5.32 -42.34
N LEU A 4 11.03 6.46 -42.21
CA LEU A 4 10.85 7.36 -41.05
C LEU A 4 9.41 7.87 -40.93
N LYS A 5 8.75 8.18 -42.05
CA LYS A 5 7.34 8.61 -42.06
C LYS A 5 6.40 7.48 -41.62
N ILE A 6 6.63 6.26 -42.09
CA ILE A 6 5.84 5.09 -41.68
C ILE A 6 6.05 4.79 -40.19
N LEU A 7 7.29 4.81 -39.72
CA LEU A 7 7.61 4.61 -38.30
C LEU A 7 6.93 5.67 -37.43
N GLY A 8 6.95 6.94 -37.85
CA GLY A 8 6.24 8.01 -37.16
C GLY A 8 4.72 7.79 -37.08
N ILE A 9 4.08 7.34 -38.16
CA ILE A 9 2.64 7.03 -38.18
C ILE A 9 2.33 5.85 -37.24
N VAL A 10 3.16 4.81 -37.24
CA VAL A 10 2.99 3.65 -36.35
C VAL A 10 3.09 4.07 -34.88
N VAL A 11 4.08 4.89 -34.53
CA VAL A 11 4.25 5.40 -33.15
C VAL A 11 3.06 6.27 -32.74
N VAL A 12 2.60 7.18 -33.59
CA VAL A 12 1.42 8.02 -33.32
C VAL A 12 0.16 7.16 -33.17
N GLY A 13 -0.02 6.16 -34.03
CA GLY A 13 -1.12 5.21 -33.92
C GLY A 13 -1.10 4.42 -32.61
N LEU A 14 0.07 3.94 -32.20
CA LEU A 14 0.24 3.23 -30.92
C LEU A 14 -0.10 4.13 -29.73
N ILE A 15 0.39 5.37 -29.72
CA ILE A 15 0.09 6.34 -28.66
C ILE A 15 -1.41 6.64 -28.63
N ALA A 16 -2.05 6.85 -29.79
CA ALA A 16 -3.49 7.09 -29.87
C ALA A 16 -4.30 5.92 -29.30
N VAL A 17 -3.90 4.67 -29.60
CA VAL A 17 -4.54 3.48 -29.03
C VAL A 17 -4.37 3.43 -27.50
N LEU A 18 -3.17 3.69 -26.97
CA LEU A 18 -2.94 3.70 -25.51
C LEU A 18 -3.76 4.79 -24.81
N LEU A 19 -3.86 5.98 -25.40
CA LEU A 19 -4.68 7.07 -24.89
C LEU A 19 -6.17 6.72 -24.94
N LEU A 20 -6.65 6.08 -26.01
CA LEU A 20 -8.03 5.61 -26.09
C LEU A 20 -8.33 4.55 -25.02
N ILE A 21 -7.43 3.61 -24.78
CA ILE A 21 -7.58 2.61 -23.71
C ILE A 21 -7.65 3.30 -22.35
N ALA A 22 -6.76 4.26 -22.09
CA ALA A 22 -6.73 5.00 -20.83
C ALA A 22 -8.02 5.80 -20.54
N LEU A 23 -8.83 6.15 -21.55
CA LEU A 23 -10.14 6.78 -21.32
C LEU A 23 -11.16 5.83 -20.64
N PHE A 24 -10.98 4.51 -20.76
CA PHE A 24 -11.89 3.52 -20.19
C PHE A 24 -11.41 2.95 -18.85
N ILE A 25 -10.22 3.33 -18.37
CA ILE A 25 -9.69 2.86 -17.09
C ILE A 25 -10.13 3.82 -15.98
N PRO A 26 -10.71 3.34 -14.86
CA PRO A 26 -11.00 4.17 -13.70
C PRO A 26 -9.74 4.88 -13.18
N ASN A 27 -9.90 6.14 -12.78
CA ASN A 27 -8.81 6.89 -12.15
C ASN A 27 -8.57 6.43 -10.71
N ASP A 28 -9.65 6.08 -10.01
CA ASP A 28 -9.62 5.55 -8.64
C ASP A 28 -9.59 4.02 -8.66
N TYR A 29 -8.82 3.43 -7.76
CA TYR A 29 -8.79 1.99 -7.53
C TYR A 29 -8.63 1.66 -6.04
N THR A 30 -9.15 0.50 -5.67
CA THR A 30 -8.99 -0.07 -4.32
C THR A 30 -8.40 -1.46 -4.46
N VAL A 31 -7.33 -1.72 -3.71
CA VAL A 31 -6.78 -3.07 -3.50
C VAL A 31 -7.22 -3.52 -2.12
N SER A 32 -7.79 -4.72 -2.01
CA SER A 32 -8.28 -5.27 -0.74
C SER A 32 -7.88 -6.74 -0.65
N VAL A 33 -7.05 -7.07 0.34
CA VAL A 33 -6.59 -8.44 0.60
C VAL A 33 -6.88 -8.80 2.05
N SER A 34 -7.16 -10.06 2.32
CA SER A 34 -7.49 -10.50 3.69
C SER A 34 -6.92 -11.87 4.02
N THR A 35 -6.70 -12.09 5.32
CA THR A 35 -6.32 -13.39 5.87
C THR A 35 -7.00 -13.62 7.22
N THR A 36 -7.14 -14.89 7.62
CA THR A 36 -7.63 -15.25 8.96
C THR A 36 -6.45 -15.62 9.84
N ILE A 37 -6.36 -14.98 11.01
CA ILE A 37 -5.34 -15.21 12.04
C ILE A 37 -6.00 -15.92 13.22
N ASN A 38 -5.41 -17.03 13.66
CA ASN A 38 -5.88 -17.86 14.78
C ASN A 38 -5.50 -17.25 16.14
N LYS A 39 -5.86 -15.97 16.35
CA LYS A 39 -5.71 -15.25 17.61
C LYS A 39 -6.96 -14.40 17.90
N PRO A 40 -7.25 -14.09 19.18
CA PRO A 40 -8.33 -13.19 19.56
C PRO A 40 -8.15 -11.80 18.93
N ARG A 41 -9.26 -11.17 18.53
CA ARG A 41 -9.26 -9.86 17.85
C ARG A 41 -8.45 -8.81 18.60
N LYS A 42 -8.56 -8.78 19.93
CA LYS A 42 -7.85 -7.82 20.77
C LYS A 42 -6.33 -7.95 20.65
N GLU A 43 -5.80 -9.16 20.62
CA GLU A 43 -4.36 -9.42 20.49
C GLU A 43 -3.86 -8.98 19.11
N VAL A 44 -4.60 -9.35 18.06
CA VAL A 44 -4.31 -8.93 16.69
C VAL A 44 -4.34 -7.40 16.56
N PHE A 45 -5.41 -6.77 17.07
CA PHE A 45 -5.60 -5.31 17.07
C PHE A 45 -4.46 -4.57 17.78
N ASP A 46 -4.12 -5.02 19.00
CA ASP A 46 -3.08 -4.39 19.80
C ASP A 46 -1.71 -4.47 19.14
N TYR A 47 -1.47 -5.49 18.30
CA TYR A 47 -0.26 -5.62 17.50
C TYR A 47 -0.28 -4.74 16.24
N VAL A 48 -1.34 -4.82 15.41
CA VAL A 48 -1.39 -4.13 14.11
C VAL A 48 -1.57 -2.61 14.23
N LYS A 49 -2.14 -2.12 15.35
CA LYS A 49 -2.27 -0.68 15.57
C LYS A 49 -0.91 0.01 15.75
N MET A 50 0.11 -0.72 16.21
CA MET A 50 1.43 -0.15 16.41
C MET A 50 2.14 -0.11 15.06
N VAL A 51 2.31 1.09 14.51
CA VAL A 51 2.92 1.28 13.18
C VAL A 51 4.37 0.83 13.20
N LYS A 52 5.07 0.93 14.32
CA LYS A 52 6.45 0.41 14.45
C LYS A 52 6.52 -1.10 14.27
N ASN A 53 5.45 -1.86 14.54
CA ASN A 53 5.45 -3.30 14.31
C ASN A 53 5.51 -3.67 12.82
N GLN A 54 5.24 -2.72 11.91
CA GLN A 54 5.40 -2.92 10.47
C GLN A 54 6.83 -3.26 10.09
N GLU A 55 7.84 -2.83 10.87
CA GLU A 55 9.24 -3.21 10.66
C GLU A 55 9.46 -4.74 10.70
N ASN A 56 8.54 -5.49 11.32
CA ASN A 56 8.65 -6.94 11.45
C ASN A 56 7.97 -7.73 10.31
N TYR A 57 7.02 -7.12 9.59
CA TYR A 57 6.18 -7.86 8.64
C TYR A 57 6.01 -7.19 7.27
N SER A 58 6.22 -5.87 7.17
CA SER A 58 6.05 -5.11 5.94
C SER A 58 7.25 -5.32 5.01
N ILE A 59 7.00 -5.87 3.82
CA ILE A 59 8.06 -6.06 2.83
C ILE A 59 8.70 -4.75 2.40
N TRP A 60 7.92 -3.66 2.36
CA TRP A 60 8.40 -2.33 1.96
C TRP A 60 9.43 -1.77 2.95
N VAL A 61 9.21 -2.00 4.24
CA VAL A 61 10.13 -1.56 5.30
C VAL A 61 11.35 -2.47 5.36
N MET A 62 11.17 -3.76 5.10
CA MET A 62 12.26 -4.75 5.12
C MET A 62 13.16 -4.70 3.88
N GLU A 63 12.74 -4.04 2.79
CA GLU A 63 13.46 -4.01 1.51
C GLU A 63 14.81 -3.28 1.61
N ASP A 64 14.88 -2.14 2.31
CA ASP A 64 16.14 -1.42 2.56
C ASP A 64 16.53 -1.45 4.05
N PRO A 65 17.56 -2.22 4.46
CA PRO A 65 18.02 -2.26 5.84
C PRO A 65 18.66 -0.94 6.32
N ASN A 66 18.95 -0.01 5.41
CA ASN A 66 19.54 1.30 5.72
C ASN A 66 18.50 2.43 5.75
N VAL A 67 17.21 2.11 5.64
CA VAL A 67 16.13 3.11 5.69
C VAL A 67 16.18 3.87 7.01
N THR A 68 16.08 5.20 6.91
CA THR A 68 16.04 6.06 8.10
C THR A 68 14.58 6.30 8.48
N MET A 69 14.16 5.76 9.62
CA MET A 69 12.82 5.95 10.17
C MET A 69 12.79 7.10 11.18
N ASN A 70 11.80 7.98 11.08
CA ASN A 70 11.52 9.02 12.05
C ASN A 70 10.07 8.93 12.54
N TYR A 71 9.88 9.01 13.86
CA TYR A 71 8.60 8.83 14.51
C TYR A 71 8.19 10.05 15.31
N GLN A 72 6.94 10.48 15.17
CA GLN A 72 6.39 11.64 15.87
C GLN A 72 5.03 11.27 16.48
N GLY A 73 4.82 11.64 17.74
CA GLY A 73 3.60 11.34 18.50
C GLY A 73 3.66 10.01 19.26
N VAL A 74 2.49 9.51 19.67
CA VAL A 74 2.33 8.26 20.45
C VAL A 74 1.86 7.16 19.51
N ASP A 75 2.63 6.08 19.38
CA ASP A 75 2.32 4.99 18.45
C ASP A 75 0.95 4.35 18.73
N GLY A 76 0.25 3.96 17.66
CA GLY A 76 -1.11 3.41 17.71
C GLY A 76 -2.21 4.40 18.07
N THR A 77 -1.93 5.71 18.05
CA THR A 77 -2.94 6.75 18.29
C THR A 77 -3.06 7.71 17.11
N VAL A 78 -4.23 8.35 16.98
CA VAL A 78 -4.48 9.38 15.95
C VAL A 78 -3.44 10.50 16.08
N GLY A 79 -2.85 10.87 14.95
CA GLY A 79 -1.77 11.86 14.88
C GLY A 79 -0.36 11.27 14.94
N PHE A 80 -0.20 9.96 15.21
CA PHE A 80 1.10 9.32 15.08
C PHE A 80 1.57 9.33 13.63
N LYS A 81 2.81 9.81 13.41
CA LYS A 81 3.43 9.89 12.10
C LYS A 81 4.73 9.10 12.07
N ALA A 82 4.83 8.17 11.13
CA ALA A 82 6.06 7.50 10.75
C ALA A 82 6.54 8.08 9.41
N SER A 83 7.81 8.47 9.31
CA SER A 83 8.41 8.94 8.06
C SER A 83 9.62 8.09 7.74
N TRP A 84 9.81 7.78 6.46
CA TRP A 84 10.95 6.99 5.98
C TRP A 84 11.72 7.78 4.93
N ASP A 85 13.05 7.62 4.95
CA ASP A 85 13.94 8.12 3.91
C ASP A 85 14.96 7.03 3.56
N SER A 86 14.86 6.51 2.33
CA SER A 86 15.78 5.57 1.74
C SER A 86 16.45 6.17 0.49
N LYS A 87 17.68 5.72 0.23
CA LYS A 87 18.40 6.00 -1.03
C LYS A 87 18.05 5.00 -2.13
N ASP A 88 17.39 3.90 -1.81
CA ASP A 88 16.87 2.95 -2.78
C ASP A 88 15.56 3.49 -3.36
N ASP A 89 15.49 3.68 -4.67
CA ASP A 89 14.31 4.20 -5.35
C ASP A 89 13.10 3.26 -5.26
N ASN A 90 13.30 1.97 -4.93
CA ASN A 90 12.20 1.02 -4.70
C ASN A 90 11.48 1.27 -3.37
N VAL A 91 12.14 1.85 -2.37
CA VAL A 91 11.56 2.23 -1.07
C VAL A 91 11.24 3.72 -1.03
N GLY A 92 12.14 4.53 -1.57
CA GLY A 92 11.99 5.97 -1.70
C GLY A 92 11.88 6.70 -0.36
N ALA A 93 11.07 7.75 -0.34
CA ALA A 93 10.83 8.53 0.86
C ALA A 93 9.36 8.94 0.96
N GLY A 94 8.86 9.00 2.18
CA GLY A 94 7.48 9.34 2.43
C GLY A 94 7.12 9.30 3.91
N SER A 95 5.82 9.35 4.18
CA SER A 95 5.29 9.24 5.53
C SER A 95 3.91 8.62 5.59
N GLN A 96 3.62 8.00 6.72
CA GLN A 96 2.34 7.42 7.09
C GLN A 96 1.84 8.14 8.34
N LEU A 97 0.59 8.58 8.33
CA LEU A 97 -0.07 9.26 9.44
C LEU A 97 -1.33 8.50 9.84
N ILE A 98 -1.49 8.15 11.13
CA ILE A 98 -2.74 7.58 11.63
C ILE A 98 -3.80 8.70 11.73
N THR A 99 -4.88 8.56 10.97
CA THR A 99 -5.97 9.56 10.90
C THR A 99 -7.20 9.15 11.68
N ALA A 100 -7.47 7.84 11.81
CA ALA A 100 -8.53 7.32 12.65
C ALA A 100 -8.17 5.96 13.26
N VAL A 101 -8.65 5.71 14.48
CA VAL A 101 -8.53 4.42 15.17
C VAL A 101 -9.85 4.11 15.86
N SER A 102 -10.42 2.95 15.55
CA SER A 102 -11.54 2.33 16.25
C SER A 102 -11.15 0.90 16.62
N GLU A 103 -12.02 0.15 17.30
CA GLU A 103 -11.72 -1.24 17.67
C GLU A 103 -11.61 -2.20 16.46
N GLU A 104 -12.19 -1.83 15.32
CA GLU A 104 -12.31 -2.68 14.14
C GLU A 104 -11.58 -2.11 12.92
N ARG A 105 -11.10 -0.87 13.00
CA ARG A 105 -10.53 -0.17 11.86
C ARG A 105 -9.45 0.81 12.26
N ILE A 106 -8.36 0.81 11.52
CA ILE A 106 -7.28 1.80 11.59
C ILE A 106 -7.16 2.42 10.20
N ASP A 107 -7.25 3.74 10.12
CA ASP A 107 -7.10 4.50 8.88
C ASP A 107 -5.80 5.29 8.90
N VAL A 108 -5.08 5.26 7.78
CA VAL A 108 -3.83 5.97 7.60
C VAL A 108 -3.81 6.74 6.27
N ASP A 109 -3.22 7.94 6.31
CA ASP A 109 -2.86 8.68 5.12
C ASP A 109 -1.39 8.40 4.79
N LEU A 110 -1.11 8.16 3.50
CA LEU A 110 0.22 7.90 2.96
C LEU A 110 0.62 9.06 2.06
N HIS A 111 1.76 9.68 2.37
CA HIS A 111 2.37 10.73 1.57
C HIS A 111 3.71 10.25 1.03
N PHE A 112 3.79 10.01 -0.27
CA PHE A 112 5.02 9.65 -0.96
C PHE A 112 5.69 10.91 -1.49
N GLU A 113 6.99 11.07 -1.22
CA GLU A 113 7.81 12.19 -1.69
C GLU A 113 8.74 11.80 -2.84
N ARG A 114 9.31 10.59 -2.79
CA ARG A 114 10.23 10.03 -3.81
C ARG A 114 9.95 8.54 -4.03
N PRO A 115 10.22 8.02 -5.25
CA PRO A 115 10.70 8.73 -6.45
C PRO A 115 9.61 9.56 -7.15
N MET A 116 8.34 9.27 -6.86
CA MET A 116 7.19 10.01 -7.37
C MET A 116 6.33 10.51 -6.22
N LYS A 117 5.88 11.75 -6.32
CA LYS A 117 4.94 12.32 -5.35
C LYS A 117 3.56 11.72 -5.52
N GLY A 118 2.95 11.33 -4.41
CA GLY A 118 1.60 10.79 -4.40
C GLY A 118 0.99 10.79 -3.01
N ASP A 119 -0.31 11.07 -2.95
CA ASP A 119 -1.11 10.98 -1.73
C ASP A 119 -2.09 9.83 -1.90
N ASN A 120 -2.03 8.87 -0.98
CA ASN A 120 -2.91 7.70 -0.97
C ASN A 120 -3.46 7.48 0.44
N LYS A 121 -4.40 6.56 0.55
CA LYS A 121 -4.94 6.13 1.85
C LYS A 121 -4.80 4.64 1.99
N ALA A 122 -4.69 4.17 3.22
CA ALA A 122 -4.80 2.75 3.51
C ALA A 122 -5.60 2.54 4.79
N SER A 123 -6.20 1.35 4.90
CA SER A 123 -6.97 0.95 6.06
C SER A 123 -6.67 -0.48 6.45
N THR A 124 -6.60 -0.73 7.76
CA THR A 124 -6.59 -2.08 8.31
C THR A 124 -7.93 -2.33 8.99
N LEU A 125 -8.65 -3.37 8.56
CA LEU A 125 -9.93 -3.77 9.13
C LEU A 125 -9.79 -5.11 9.85
N LEU A 126 -10.47 -5.24 10.99
CA LEU A 126 -10.47 -6.43 11.82
C LEU A 126 -11.89 -6.88 12.11
N GLU A 127 -12.20 -8.12 11.74
CA GLU A 127 -13.50 -8.74 11.95
C GLU A 127 -13.31 -10.01 12.81
N SER A 128 -14.05 -10.12 13.91
CA SER A 128 -14.01 -11.31 14.76
C SER A 128 -14.80 -12.45 14.10
N ILE A 129 -14.14 -13.55 13.75
CA ILE A 129 -14.82 -14.76 13.24
C ILE A 129 -15.26 -15.65 14.41
N SER A 130 -14.43 -15.75 15.45
CA SER A 130 -14.72 -16.43 16.72
C SER A 130 -13.83 -15.87 17.84
N ASP A 131 -13.97 -16.37 19.06
CA ASP A 131 -13.17 -15.93 20.22
C ASP A 131 -11.64 -16.00 19.98
N ASN A 132 -11.20 -16.94 19.13
CA ASN A 132 -9.79 -17.17 18.82
C ASN A 132 -9.45 -17.02 17.33
N GLN A 133 -10.33 -16.41 16.52
CA GLN A 133 -10.05 -16.17 15.10
C GLN A 133 -10.48 -14.78 14.68
N THR A 134 -9.58 -14.10 13.99
CA THR A 134 -9.78 -12.74 13.49
C THR A 134 -9.45 -12.69 12.02
N LYS A 135 -10.35 -12.15 11.21
CA LYS A 135 -10.06 -11.77 9.83
C LYS A 135 -9.43 -10.40 9.82
N VAL A 136 -8.24 -10.29 9.23
CA VAL A 136 -7.56 -9.02 9.00
C VAL A 136 -7.63 -8.72 7.51
N THR A 137 -8.05 -7.50 7.17
CA THR A 137 -8.12 -7.01 5.79
C THR A 137 -7.27 -5.76 5.67
N PHE A 138 -6.37 -5.74 4.70
CA PHE A 138 -5.64 -4.54 4.30
C PHE A 138 -6.28 -3.97 3.04
N GLU A 139 -6.62 -2.68 3.10
CA GLU A 139 -7.15 -1.92 1.97
C GLU A 139 -6.20 -0.79 1.62
N PHE A 140 -5.92 -0.64 0.34
CA PHE A 140 -5.16 0.48 -0.23
C PHE A 140 -6.03 1.21 -1.24
N TYR A 141 -6.09 2.52 -1.12
CA TYR A 141 -6.88 3.40 -1.98
C TYR A 141 -5.94 4.31 -2.77
N GLY A 142 -5.93 4.14 -4.09
CA GLY A 142 -5.08 4.90 -4.99
C GLY A 142 -5.86 5.71 -6.02
N ASN A 143 -5.26 6.81 -6.47
CA ASN A 143 -5.77 7.64 -7.58
C ASN A 143 -4.66 7.93 -8.58
N SER A 144 -4.94 7.65 -9.85
CA SER A 144 -4.08 8.01 -10.99
C SER A 144 -4.90 8.76 -12.01
N SER A 145 -4.56 10.03 -12.27
CA SER A 145 -5.24 10.80 -13.31
C SER A 145 -4.87 10.32 -14.72
N TYR A 146 -5.79 10.45 -15.68
CA TYR A 146 -5.51 10.23 -17.10
C TYR A 146 -4.27 11.02 -17.58
N PRO A 147 -3.38 10.42 -18.39
CA PRO A 147 -3.38 9.03 -18.87
C PRO A 147 -2.56 8.06 -17.99
N LYS A 148 -2.12 8.48 -16.79
CA LYS A 148 -1.31 7.65 -15.87
C LYS A 148 -2.09 6.47 -15.30
N ASN A 149 -3.41 6.53 -15.30
CA ASN A 149 -4.30 5.40 -14.97
C ASN A 149 -4.00 4.14 -15.79
N LEU A 150 -3.34 4.25 -16.94
CA LEU A 150 -2.81 3.09 -17.68
C LEU A 150 -1.88 2.22 -16.81
N MET A 151 -1.14 2.82 -15.88
CA MET A 151 -0.23 2.12 -14.96
C MET A 151 -0.97 1.36 -13.86
N ASN A 152 -2.25 1.64 -13.61
CA ASN A 152 -3.03 0.98 -12.55
C ASN A 152 -3.09 -0.54 -12.76
N PHE A 153 -3.12 -1.03 -14.00
CA PHE A 153 -3.12 -2.48 -14.30
C PHE A 153 -1.93 -3.24 -13.71
N ILE A 154 -0.76 -2.61 -13.68
CA ILE A 154 0.46 -3.23 -13.15
C ILE A 154 0.58 -2.90 -11.66
N GLY A 155 0.29 -1.65 -11.28
CA GLY A 155 0.40 -1.20 -9.89
C GLY A 155 -0.53 -1.95 -8.93
N ILE A 156 -1.77 -2.27 -9.35
CA ILE A 156 -2.74 -3.03 -8.54
C ILE A 156 -2.16 -4.39 -8.15
N ASN A 157 -1.63 -5.14 -9.11
CA ASN A 157 -1.09 -6.48 -8.84
C ASN A 157 0.13 -6.42 -7.91
N ILE A 158 1.02 -5.44 -8.11
CA ILE A 158 2.20 -5.25 -7.24
C ILE A 158 1.77 -4.96 -5.80
N ILE A 159 0.77 -4.09 -5.61
CA ILE A 159 0.24 -3.77 -4.28
C ILE A 159 -0.47 -4.99 -3.67
N GLU A 160 -1.25 -5.72 -4.46
CA GLU A 160 -1.97 -6.92 -4.02
C GLU A 160 -1.00 -8.01 -3.53
N ASP A 161 0.06 -8.28 -4.31
CA ASP A 161 1.11 -9.24 -3.96
C ASP A 161 1.85 -8.81 -2.69
N ALA A 162 2.20 -7.52 -2.59
CA ALA A 162 2.88 -6.95 -1.44
C ALA A 162 2.05 -7.08 -0.15
N GLU A 163 0.78 -6.68 -0.19
CA GLU A 163 -0.11 -6.73 0.97
C GLU A 163 -0.45 -8.18 1.36
N THR A 164 -0.57 -9.08 0.38
CA THR A 164 -0.74 -10.52 0.63
C THR A 164 0.46 -11.09 1.37
N GLN A 165 1.68 -10.70 0.97
CA GLN A 165 2.90 -11.12 1.67
C GLN A 165 2.98 -10.51 3.07
N ASN A 166 2.60 -9.24 3.25
CA ASN A 166 2.54 -8.59 4.56
C ASN A 166 1.59 -9.33 5.52
N LEU A 167 0.40 -9.69 5.05
CA LEU A 167 -0.57 -10.47 5.82
C LEU A 167 -0.05 -11.87 6.15
N THR A 168 0.68 -12.50 5.23
CA THR A 168 1.32 -13.80 5.45
C THR A 168 2.38 -13.73 6.56
N ASN A 169 3.23 -12.71 6.52
CA ASN A 169 4.23 -12.46 7.55
C ASN A 169 3.58 -12.16 8.91
N LEU A 170 2.56 -11.30 8.92
CA LEU A 170 1.81 -10.94 10.12
C LEU A 170 1.16 -12.17 10.77
N LYS A 171 0.48 -13.00 9.97
CA LYS A 171 -0.11 -14.26 10.43
C LYS A 171 0.94 -15.16 11.07
N LYS A 172 2.09 -15.32 10.40
CA LYS A 172 3.20 -16.14 10.92
C LYS A 172 3.74 -15.59 12.25
N ILE A 173 3.87 -14.28 12.41
CA ILE A 173 4.35 -13.69 13.67
C ILE A 173 3.35 -13.94 14.78
N LEU A 174 2.08 -13.62 14.56
CA LEU A 174 1.06 -13.72 15.60
C LEU A 174 0.77 -15.17 15.99
N GLU A 175 0.73 -16.10 15.03
CA GLU A 175 0.42 -17.51 15.34
C GLU A 175 1.58 -18.29 15.98
N ASN A 176 2.81 -17.75 15.96
CA ASN A 176 3.99 -18.37 16.58
C ASN A 176 4.40 -17.71 17.92
N GLN A 177 3.62 -16.76 18.42
CA GLN A 177 3.72 -16.20 19.77
C GLN A 177 2.95 -17.07 20.78
#